data_AF-A0A9E2UYM8-F1
#
_entry.id   AF-A0A9E2UYM8-F1
#
_cell.length_a   1.000
_cell.length_b   1.000
_cell.length_c   1.000
_cell.angle_alpha   90.00
_cell.angle_beta   90.00
_cell.angle_gamma   90.00
#
_symmetry.space_group_name_H-M   'P 1'
#
loop_
_entity.id
_entity.type
_entity.pdbx_description
1 polymer ?
#
loop_
_entity_poly.entity_id
_entity_poly.type
_entity_poly.pdbx_seq_one_letter_code
_entity_poly.pdbx_strand_id
1 'polypeptide(L)'
;MFSKSIRLALFTIVVWVACFPKFALAKEAPNLIPNPAFEISQDASDLPEGWQRDIRKIPGVAPSKVYFCRVTGYPGKLLAIEGGPNRNGRVWCHVTNIRPHTDYRLEFTAYRPKFTNGVYLEVEIFGQRHLINQHFSYGRVQPIFLSINSGNTRGKSRFMVTNSHREVLAFGSPSLWVAGPSRGMARDCDVSVRLPNFFPVGIYAAGADDLSEIRAAGFNAVQSYDSKPDNIRRVAAASARLGLKYLPNFRGDPANLSRELGGRPEILGFYIEDEPEGRSVPPEKIKALKDSLNQDHPGV
;
A
#
# COMPACT_ATOMS: atom_id res chain seq x y z
N MET A 1 -1.94 66.78 -6.32
CA MET A 1 -3.19 65.99 -6.36
C MET A 1 -2.92 64.46 -6.27
N PHE A 2 -1.86 64.00 -5.59
CA PHE A 2 -1.40 62.60 -5.60
C PHE A 2 -1.40 61.88 -4.23
N SER A 3 -1.81 62.52 -3.12
CA SER A 3 -1.62 61.94 -1.78
C SER A 3 -2.80 61.13 -1.22
N LYS A 4 -3.97 61.13 -1.87
CA LYS A 4 -5.15 60.38 -1.37
C LYS A 4 -5.21 58.93 -1.85
N SER A 5 -4.72 58.64 -3.06
CA SER A 5 -4.79 57.28 -3.63
C SER A 5 -3.79 56.30 -3.00
N ILE A 6 -2.65 56.78 -2.49
CA ILE A 6 -1.62 55.94 -1.85
C ILE A 6 -2.07 55.43 -0.47
N ARG A 7 -2.86 56.23 0.27
CA ARG A 7 -3.36 55.83 1.60
C ARG A 7 -4.41 54.74 1.54
N LEU A 8 -5.21 54.69 0.47
CA LEU A 8 -6.23 53.65 0.30
C LEU A 8 -5.59 52.30 -0.07
N ALA A 9 -4.58 52.30 -0.95
CA ALA A 9 -3.87 51.07 -1.36
C ALA A 9 -3.07 50.43 -0.21
N LEU A 10 -2.46 51.23 0.68
CA LEU A 10 -1.78 50.70 1.86
C LEU A 10 -2.75 50.05 2.87
N PHE A 11 -3.97 50.60 3.01
CA PHE A 11 -4.97 50.05 3.93
C PHE A 11 -5.48 48.69 3.46
N THR A 12 -5.69 48.50 2.15
CA THR A 12 -6.12 47.21 1.60
C THR A 12 -5.06 46.11 1.75
N ILE A 13 -3.77 46.44 1.62
CA ILE A 13 -2.68 45.47 1.82
C ILE A 13 -2.56 45.07 3.30
N VAL A 14 -2.69 46.02 4.24
CA VAL A 14 -2.63 45.72 5.68
C VAL A 14 -3.81 44.85 6.13
N VAL A 15 -5.01 45.10 5.61
CA VAL A 15 -6.19 44.25 5.89
C VAL A 15 -6.02 42.85 5.29
N TRP A 16 -5.45 42.72 4.08
CA TRP A 16 -5.15 41.42 3.48
C TRP A 16 -4.11 40.63 4.30
N VAL A 17 -3.04 41.28 4.78
CA VAL A 17 -2.01 40.65 5.62
C VAL A 17 -2.56 40.25 7.00
N ALA A 18 -3.48 41.03 7.57
CA ALA A 18 -4.12 40.71 8.85
C ALA A 18 -5.21 39.61 8.75
N CYS A 19 -5.78 39.40 7.55
CA CYS A 19 -6.79 38.38 7.29
C CYS A 19 -6.23 37.07 6.72
N PHE A 20 -4.92 36.96 6.47
CA PHE A 20 -4.33 35.63 6.33
C PHE A 20 -4.49 34.93 7.67
N PRO A 21 -5.27 33.82 7.74
CA PRO A 21 -5.26 33.02 8.94
C PRO A 21 -3.79 32.71 9.20
N LYS A 22 -3.31 33.00 10.40
CA LYS A 22 -2.03 32.46 10.85
C LYS A 22 -2.19 30.96 10.67
N PHE A 23 -1.69 30.43 9.56
CA PHE A 23 -1.46 29.01 9.38
C PHE A 23 -0.44 28.71 10.46
N ALA A 24 -0.92 28.42 11.66
CA ALA A 24 -0.15 27.79 12.68
C ALA A 24 0.37 26.55 11.97
N LEU A 25 1.65 26.57 11.57
CA LEU A 25 2.33 25.40 11.07
C LEU A 25 2.00 24.32 12.08
N ALA A 26 1.15 23.37 11.67
CA ALA A 26 0.75 22.29 12.52
C ALA A 26 2.05 21.64 12.94
N LYS A 27 2.41 21.79 14.22
CA LYS A 27 3.66 21.27 14.76
C LYS A 27 3.70 19.80 14.38
N GLU A 28 4.64 19.42 13.52
CA GLU A 28 4.74 18.04 13.06
C GLU A 28 4.75 17.14 14.30
N ALA A 29 3.88 16.14 14.29
CA ALA A 29 3.83 15.19 15.39
C ALA A 29 5.24 14.60 15.57
N PRO A 30 5.75 14.43 16.80
CA PRO A 30 7.08 13.88 17.00
C PRO A 30 7.16 12.42 16.57
N ASN A 31 8.32 12.00 16.04
CA ASN A 31 8.59 10.61 15.72
C ASN A 31 8.67 9.82 17.02
N LEU A 32 7.89 8.75 17.14
CA LEU A 32 7.89 7.89 18.32
C LEU A 32 8.95 6.79 18.28
N ILE A 33 9.62 6.58 17.14
CA ILE A 33 10.72 5.61 16.99
C ILE A 33 12.03 6.28 17.45
N PRO A 34 12.75 5.71 18.44
CA PRO A 34 14.03 6.25 18.86
C PRO A 34 15.11 5.99 17.81
N ASN A 35 16.04 6.94 17.69
CA ASN A 35 17.24 6.84 16.85
C ASN A 35 16.96 6.34 15.41
N PRO A 36 16.09 7.04 14.65
CA PRO A 36 15.73 6.61 13.29
C PRO A 36 16.91 6.70 12.30
N ALA A 37 17.92 7.52 12.61
CA ALA A 37 19.13 7.66 11.80
C ALA A 37 20.16 6.54 12.01
N PHE A 38 19.90 5.63 12.97
CA PHE A 38 20.80 4.58 13.39
C PHE A 38 22.20 5.05 13.76
N GLU A 39 22.26 6.05 14.63
CA GLU A 39 23.49 6.48 15.28
C GLU A 39 23.99 5.36 16.21
N ILE A 40 25.30 5.09 16.16
CA ILE A 40 25.92 3.99 16.89
C ILE A 40 26.24 4.49 18.30
N SER A 41 25.91 3.69 19.32
CA SER A 41 26.28 4.00 20.72
C SER A 41 27.79 3.90 20.92
N GLN A 42 28.35 4.68 21.84
CA GLN A 42 29.76 4.59 22.25
C GLN A 42 30.10 3.25 22.94
N ASP A 43 29.08 2.51 23.40
CA ASP A 43 29.22 1.31 24.25
C ASP A 43 29.54 0.00 23.51
N ALA A 44 30.27 0.07 22.39
CA ALA A 44 30.78 -1.10 21.63
C ALA A 44 29.73 -2.12 21.13
N SER A 45 28.43 -1.80 21.17
CA SER A 45 27.41 -2.65 20.55
C SER A 45 27.35 -2.38 19.04
N ASP A 46 27.35 -3.43 18.20
CA ASP A 46 27.14 -3.33 16.74
C ASP A 46 25.72 -2.84 16.35
N LEU A 47 24.90 -2.46 17.33
CA LEU A 47 23.53 -2.00 17.15
C LEU A 47 23.43 -0.49 17.37
N PRO A 48 22.45 0.16 16.71
CA PRO A 48 22.16 1.55 16.99
C PRO A 48 21.71 1.78 18.44
N GLU A 49 21.97 2.96 18.99
CA GLU A 49 21.49 3.33 20.34
C GLU A 49 19.97 3.16 20.44
N GLY A 50 19.50 2.55 21.54
CA GLY A 50 18.07 2.27 21.78
C GLY A 50 17.51 1.06 21.03
N TRP A 51 18.31 0.42 20.17
CA TRP A 51 17.95 -0.81 19.47
C TRP A 51 18.57 -2.04 20.15
N GLN A 52 17.80 -3.11 20.16
CA GLN A 52 18.15 -4.37 20.78
C GLN A 52 17.96 -5.50 19.78
N ARG A 53 18.56 -6.64 20.08
CA ARG A 53 18.50 -7.84 19.26
C ARG A 53 18.20 -9.03 20.15
N ASP A 54 17.24 -9.86 19.73
CA ASP A 54 17.01 -11.14 20.39
C ASP A 54 18.09 -12.13 19.94
N ILE A 55 18.92 -12.58 20.88
CA ILE A 55 19.94 -13.61 20.63
C ILE A 55 19.53 -14.89 21.37
N ARG A 56 18.69 -15.72 20.75
CA ARG A 56 18.48 -17.09 21.21
C ARG A 56 19.64 -17.96 20.71
N LYS A 57 20.56 -18.29 21.60
CA LYS A 57 21.63 -19.26 21.32
C LYS A 57 21.01 -20.66 21.26
N ILE A 58 21.12 -21.32 20.11
CA ILE A 58 20.76 -22.73 19.93
C ILE A 58 22.07 -23.48 19.69
N PRO A 59 22.45 -24.46 20.55
CA PRO A 59 23.71 -25.19 20.40
C PRO A 59 23.86 -25.79 18.98
N GLY A 60 25.02 -25.59 18.37
CA GLY A 60 25.33 -26.10 17.03
C GLY A 60 24.66 -25.35 15.86
N VAL A 61 23.86 -24.30 16.11
CA VAL A 61 23.15 -23.55 15.07
C VAL A 61 23.70 -22.13 14.98
N ALA A 62 24.20 -21.76 13.80
CA ALA A 62 24.70 -20.40 13.56
C ALA A 62 23.59 -19.36 13.77
N PRO A 63 23.88 -18.23 14.44
CA PRO A 63 22.90 -17.17 14.61
C PRO A 63 22.66 -16.41 13.30
N SER A 64 21.50 -15.76 13.18
CA SER A 64 21.33 -14.69 12.19
C SER A 64 22.42 -13.63 12.28
N LYS A 65 22.58 -12.81 11.25
CA LYS A 65 23.48 -11.66 11.28
C LYS A 65 22.68 -10.37 11.22
N VAL A 66 23.17 -9.38 11.92
CA VAL A 66 22.65 -8.01 11.89
C VAL A 66 23.84 -7.10 11.71
N TYR A 67 23.82 -6.24 10.69
CA TYR A 67 24.95 -5.37 10.36
C TYR A 67 24.47 -4.16 9.56
N PHE A 68 25.28 -3.10 9.53
CA PHE A 68 25.01 -1.95 8.69
C PHE A 68 25.24 -2.25 7.21
N CYS A 69 24.25 -1.97 6.38
CA CYS A 69 24.33 -2.13 4.93
C CYS A 69 24.38 -0.75 4.26
N ARG A 70 25.28 -0.60 3.29
CA ARG A 70 25.37 0.57 2.40
C ARG A 70 24.86 0.19 1.03
N VAL A 71 24.04 1.05 0.44
CA VAL A 71 23.50 0.89 -0.90
C VAL A 71 23.99 2.07 -1.74
N THR A 72 24.61 1.78 -2.89
CA THR A 72 25.12 2.81 -3.80
C THR A 72 24.02 3.81 -4.16
N GLY A 73 24.31 5.10 -4.01
CA GLY A 73 23.37 6.18 -4.30
C GLY A 73 22.33 6.47 -3.21
N TYR A 74 22.32 5.72 -2.10
CA TYR A 74 21.46 6.01 -0.95
C TYR A 74 22.30 6.58 0.21
N PRO A 75 22.02 7.81 0.67
CA PRO A 75 22.83 8.47 1.70
C PRO A 75 22.51 7.97 3.12
N GLY A 76 21.37 7.32 3.33
CA GLY A 76 20.94 6.84 4.65
C GLY A 76 21.63 5.55 5.09
N LYS A 77 21.65 5.29 6.40
CA LYS A 77 22.08 4.00 6.96
C LYS A 77 20.94 3.00 6.91
N LEU A 78 21.23 1.76 6.52
CA LEU A 78 20.31 0.65 6.62
C LEU A 78 20.83 -0.38 7.61
N LEU A 79 19.94 -0.97 8.39
CA LEU A 79 20.22 -2.12 9.23
C LEU A 79 19.78 -3.38 8.49
N ALA A 80 20.75 -4.17 8.03
CA ALA A 80 20.52 -5.44 7.37
C ALA A 80 20.35 -6.57 8.37
N ILE A 81 19.41 -7.45 8.09
CA ILE A 81 19.15 -8.68 8.80
C ILE A 81 19.31 -9.82 7.80
N GLU A 82 20.24 -10.74 8.05
CA GLU A 82 20.43 -11.98 7.30
C GLU A 82 20.00 -13.13 8.22
N GLY A 83 18.90 -13.81 7.91
CA GLY A 83 18.39 -14.89 8.74
C GLY A 83 19.32 -16.10 8.73
N GLY A 84 19.78 -16.52 9.91
CA GLY A 84 20.56 -17.73 10.08
C GLY A 84 19.67 -18.97 10.08
N PRO A 85 20.26 -20.18 10.17
CA PRO A 85 19.52 -21.42 10.37
C PRO A 85 18.62 -21.39 11.62
N ASN A 86 18.93 -20.56 12.62
CA ASN A 86 18.08 -20.36 13.80
C ASN A 86 16.80 -19.54 13.54
N ARG A 87 16.64 -18.96 12.34
CA ARG A 87 15.49 -18.13 11.91
C ARG A 87 15.14 -16.99 12.88
N ASN A 88 16.11 -16.52 13.66
CA ASN A 88 15.89 -15.54 14.73
C ASN A 88 16.51 -14.17 14.39
N GLY A 89 16.40 -13.74 13.13
CA GLY A 89 16.85 -12.42 12.71
C GLY A 89 15.83 -11.39 13.17
N ARG A 90 16.02 -10.81 14.36
CA ARG A 90 15.07 -9.87 14.98
C ARG A 90 15.82 -8.72 15.62
N VAL A 91 15.42 -7.50 15.29
CA VAL A 91 15.88 -6.28 15.94
C VAL A 91 14.68 -5.48 16.37
N TRP A 92 14.77 -4.79 17.49
CA TRP A 92 13.63 -4.10 18.06
C TRP A 92 14.04 -2.90 18.90
N CYS A 93 13.11 -1.97 19.08
CA CYS A 93 13.23 -0.86 20.01
C CYS A 93 11.91 -0.66 20.76
N HIS A 94 11.94 0.15 21.80
CA HIS A 94 10.73 0.55 22.52
C HIS A 94 10.19 1.86 21.96
N VAL A 95 8.89 1.90 21.68
CA VAL A 95 8.16 3.13 21.40
C VAL A 95 7.33 3.51 22.61
N THR A 96 7.26 4.80 22.91
CA THR A 96 6.55 5.35 24.07
C THR A 96 5.45 6.31 23.64
N ASN A 97 4.61 6.74 24.59
CA ASN A 97 3.50 7.67 24.37
C ASN A 97 2.42 7.16 23.41
N ILE A 98 2.19 5.84 23.42
CA ILE A 98 1.13 5.22 22.63
C ILE A 98 -0.23 5.53 23.25
N ARG A 99 -1.13 6.06 22.44
CA ARG A 99 -2.52 6.36 22.77
C ARG A 99 -3.37 5.19 22.26
N PRO A 100 -4.25 4.60 23.08
CA PRO A 100 -5.13 3.53 22.63
C PRO A 100 -6.11 4.05 21.56
N HIS A 101 -6.59 3.15 20.72
CA HIS A 101 -7.52 3.36 19.62
C HIS A 101 -7.12 4.47 18.64
N THR A 102 -5.84 4.80 18.62
CA THR A 102 -5.29 5.86 17.76
C THR A 102 -4.66 5.23 16.53
N ASP A 103 -4.95 5.83 15.37
CA ASP A 103 -4.30 5.49 14.11
C ASP A 103 -2.90 6.10 14.06
N TYR A 104 -1.94 5.28 13.65
CA TYR A 104 -0.55 5.65 13.46
C TYR A 104 -0.13 5.38 12.02
N ARG A 105 0.79 6.19 11.52
CA ARG A 105 1.49 5.95 10.25
C ARG A 105 2.92 5.52 10.56
N LEU A 106 3.25 4.28 10.22
CA LEU A 106 4.60 3.74 10.27
C LEU A 106 5.23 3.90 8.88
N GLU A 107 6.39 4.52 8.79
CA GLU A 107 7.17 4.65 7.55
C GLU A 107 8.60 4.19 7.77
N PHE A 108 9.21 3.59 6.74
CA PHE A 108 10.63 3.26 6.73
C PHE A 108 11.08 3.03 5.28
N THR A 109 12.39 3.05 5.05
CA THR A 109 12.97 2.57 3.79
C THR A 109 13.33 1.11 3.91
N ALA A 110 13.17 0.34 2.84
CA ALA A 110 13.54 -1.07 2.78
C ALA A 110 14.45 -1.33 1.57
N TYR A 111 15.31 -2.34 1.68
CA TYR A 111 16.21 -2.77 0.63
C TYR A 111 16.35 -4.28 0.58
N ARG A 112 16.46 -4.81 -0.63
CA ARG A 112 16.87 -6.20 -0.91
C ARG A 112 17.77 -6.25 -2.14
N PRO A 113 18.83 -7.06 -2.14
CA PRO A 113 19.75 -7.15 -3.28
C PRO A 113 19.15 -7.94 -4.45
N LYS A 114 18.32 -8.94 -4.17
CA LYS A 114 17.65 -9.78 -5.16
C LYS A 114 16.18 -9.96 -4.80
N PHE A 115 15.35 -10.23 -5.80
CA PHE A 115 13.98 -10.63 -5.59
C PHE A 115 13.90 -12.14 -5.40
N THR A 116 13.14 -12.59 -4.39
CA THR A 116 12.85 -14.00 -4.14
C THR A 116 11.41 -14.08 -3.65
N ASN A 117 10.57 -14.81 -4.38
CA ASN A 117 9.15 -14.90 -4.05
C ASN A 117 8.95 -15.53 -2.66
N GLY A 118 7.99 -15.03 -1.88
CA GLY A 118 7.72 -15.53 -0.53
C GLY A 118 8.73 -15.10 0.55
N VAL A 119 9.75 -14.33 0.20
CA VAL A 119 10.72 -13.77 1.16
C VAL A 119 10.34 -12.32 1.40
N TYR A 120 10.02 -11.94 2.64
CA TYR A 120 9.63 -10.57 3.00
C TYR A 120 10.12 -10.19 4.39
N LEU A 121 10.23 -8.89 4.64
CA LEU A 121 10.37 -8.38 6.01
C LEU A 121 9.04 -8.57 6.72
N GLU A 122 9.10 -8.80 8.03
CA GLU A 122 7.94 -8.68 8.90
C GLU A 122 8.20 -7.56 9.91
N VAL A 123 7.17 -6.76 10.18
CA VAL A 123 7.18 -5.79 11.28
C VAL A 123 6.13 -6.16 12.31
N GLU A 124 6.44 -5.98 13.58
CA GLU A 124 5.51 -6.15 14.68
C GLU A 124 5.45 -4.87 15.50
N ILE A 125 4.24 -4.36 15.73
CA ILE A 125 3.98 -3.21 16.59
C ILE A 125 2.56 -3.30 17.16
N PHE A 126 2.37 -2.86 18.41
CA PHE A 126 1.07 -2.94 19.12
C PHE A 126 0.53 -4.38 19.22
N GLY A 127 1.43 -5.38 19.24
CA GLY A 127 1.07 -6.79 19.22
C GLY A 127 0.55 -7.31 17.86
N GLN A 128 0.54 -6.48 16.83
CA GLN A 128 0.11 -6.83 15.47
C GLN A 128 1.32 -7.12 14.60
N ARG A 129 1.26 -8.20 13.82
CA ARG A 129 2.30 -8.60 12.85
C ARG A 129 1.86 -8.21 11.45
N HIS A 130 2.75 -7.60 10.69
CA HIS A 130 2.52 -7.18 9.32
C HIS A 130 3.62 -7.71 8.42
N LEU A 131 3.25 -8.52 7.43
CA LEU A 131 4.14 -8.98 6.37
C LEU A 131 4.30 -7.85 5.34
N ILE A 132 5.54 -7.42 5.07
CA ILE A 132 5.84 -6.34 4.14
C ILE A 132 5.88 -6.87 2.70
N ASN A 133 4.73 -7.35 2.22
CA ASN A 133 4.60 -7.86 0.86
C ASN A 133 4.68 -6.75 -0.19
N GLN A 134 4.46 -5.47 0.17
CA GLN A 134 4.60 -4.32 -0.74
C GLN A 134 6.06 -4.03 -1.18
N HIS A 135 7.06 -4.68 -0.59
CA HIS A 135 8.48 -4.53 -0.95
C HIS A 135 8.85 -5.38 -2.18
N PHE A 136 8.43 -4.91 -3.36
CA PHE A 136 8.63 -5.59 -4.64
C PHE A 136 9.88 -5.13 -5.41
N SER A 137 10.44 -3.95 -5.11
CA SER A 137 11.68 -3.49 -5.73
C SER A 137 12.90 -4.25 -5.18
N TYR A 138 13.90 -4.50 -6.02
CA TYR A 138 15.19 -5.05 -5.63
C TYR A 138 16.34 -4.25 -6.26
N GLY A 139 17.53 -4.34 -5.68
CA GLY A 139 18.71 -3.58 -6.12
C GLY A 139 18.66 -2.08 -5.82
N ARG A 140 17.55 -1.57 -5.26
CA ARG A 140 17.34 -0.18 -4.87
C ARG A 140 16.56 -0.08 -3.57
N VAL A 141 16.67 1.07 -2.91
CA VAL A 141 15.92 1.37 -1.69
C VAL A 141 14.48 1.77 -2.06
N GLN A 142 13.50 1.21 -1.36
CA GLN A 142 12.07 1.47 -1.56
C GLN A 142 11.45 2.05 -0.28
N PRO A 143 10.66 3.14 -0.35
CA PRO A 143 9.87 3.60 0.78
C PRO A 143 8.70 2.65 1.06
N ILE A 144 8.46 2.38 2.34
CA ILE A 144 7.40 1.53 2.86
C ILE A 144 6.60 2.36 3.86
N PHE A 145 5.27 2.27 3.77
CA PHE A 145 4.36 2.90 4.72
C PHE A 145 3.23 1.94 5.09
N LEU A 146 2.76 2.03 6.34
CA LEU A 146 1.66 1.24 6.89
C LEU A 146 0.78 2.15 7.77
N SER A 147 -0.54 2.03 7.63
CA SER A 147 -1.51 2.60 8.57
C SER A 147 -1.89 1.54 9.58
N ILE A 148 -1.68 1.81 10.87
CA ILE A 148 -1.83 0.82 11.95
C ILE A 148 -2.60 1.45 13.10
N ASN A 149 -3.67 0.80 13.55
CA ASN A 149 -4.39 1.21 14.76
C ASN A 149 -3.78 0.52 15.99
N SER A 150 -3.55 1.30 17.04
CA SER A 150 -2.97 0.82 18.31
C SER A 150 -3.86 -0.14 19.11
N GLY A 151 -5.15 -0.25 18.78
CA GLY A 151 -6.11 -1.04 19.54
C GLY A 151 -6.12 -0.65 21.02
N ASN A 152 -6.07 -1.62 21.92
CA ASN A 152 -6.02 -1.35 23.35
C ASN A 152 -4.61 -0.98 23.89
N THR A 153 -3.60 -0.91 23.03
CA THR A 153 -2.21 -0.66 23.47
C THR A 153 -2.05 0.76 24.02
N ARG A 154 -1.46 0.89 25.21
CA ARG A 154 -1.27 2.18 25.90
C ARG A 154 0.14 2.33 26.45
N GLY A 155 0.67 3.55 26.38
CA GLY A 155 1.93 3.93 27.01
C GLY A 155 3.13 3.44 26.21
N LYS A 156 3.48 2.16 26.32
CA LYS A 156 4.70 1.59 25.74
C LYS A 156 4.35 0.41 24.83
N SER A 157 5.07 0.28 23.72
CA SER A 157 4.97 -0.86 22.82
C SER A 157 6.35 -1.23 22.28
N ARG A 158 6.48 -2.44 21.74
CA ARG A 158 7.71 -2.86 21.04
C ARG A 158 7.49 -2.66 19.54
N PHE A 159 8.43 -2.00 18.88
CA PHE A 159 8.57 -2.04 17.43
C PHE A 159 9.66 -3.05 17.09
N MET A 160 9.32 -4.10 16.35
CA MET A 160 10.26 -5.14 15.97
C MET A 160 10.25 -5.35 14.46
N VAL A 161 11.45 -5.51 13.89
CA VAL A 161 11.64 -5.92 12.49
C VAL A 161 12.27 -7.31 12.48
N THR A 162 11.67 -8.21 11.72
CA THR A 162 12.06 -9.61 11.63
C THR A 162 12.41 -9.99 10.19
N ASN A 163 13.48 -10.75 10.04
CA ASN A 163 13.78 -11.54 8.85
C ASN A 163 14.14 -12.97 9.27
N SER A 164 13.28 -13.92 8.90
CA SER A 164 13.50 -15.35 9.16
C SER A 164 14.19 -16.07 7.98
N HIS A 165 14.40 -15.37 6.87
CA HIS A 165 14.94 -15.91 5.63
C HIS A 165 16.44 -15.67 5.49
N ARG A 166 17.14 -16.51 4.72
CA ARG A 166 18.59 -16.41 4.52
C ARG A 166 18.99 -15.21 3.68
N GLU A 167 18.07 -14.71 2.87
CA GLU A 167 18.24 -13.51 2.06
C GLU A 167 18.47 -12.29 2.94
N VAL A 168 19.38 -11.42 2.52
CA VAL A 168 19.61 -10.13 3.17
C VAL A 168 18.41 -9.22 2.91
N LEU A 169 17.74 -8.81 3.99
CA LEU A 169 16.73 -7.77 3.97
C LEU A 169 17.15 -6.66 4.91
N ALA A 170 17.10 -5.41 4.45
CA ALA A 170 17.50 -4.26 5.23
C ALA A 170 16.37 -3.23 5.31
N PHE A 171 16.37 -2.46 6.39
CA PHE A 171 15.46 -1.34 6.58
C PHE A 171 16.21 -0.13 7.14
N GLY A 172 15.65 1.07 7.00
CA GLY A 172 16.25 2.33 7.45
C GLY A 172 15.23 3.43 7.71
N SER A 173 15.69 4.47 8.40
CA SER A 173 14.87 5.66 8.69
C SER A 173 13.46 5.37 9.22
N PRO A 174 13.27 4.44 10.18
CA PRO A 174 11.94 4.11 10.67
C PRO A 174 11.33 5.27 11.41
N SER A 175 10.05 5.51 11.19
CA SER A 175 9.31 6.57 11.84
C SER A 175 7.87 6.20 12.10
N LEU A 176 7.35 6.63 13.25
CA LEU A 176 5.99 6.36 13.69
C LEU A 176 5.36 7.65 14.19
N TRP A 177 4.29 8.06 13.53
CA TRP A 177 3.60 9.31 13.79
C TRP A 177 2.15 9.01 14.08
N VAL A 178 1.52 9.80 14.96
CA VAL A 178 0.06 9.80 15.04
C VAL A 178 -0.44 10.21 13.66
N ALA A 179 -1.26 9.37 13.03
CA ALA A 179 -1.91 9.77 11.79
C ALA A 179 -2.73 11.02 12.14
N GLY A 180 -2.45 12.15 11.48
CA GLY A 180 -3.31 13.32 11.61
C GLY A 180 -4.75 12.89 11.37
N PRO A 181 -5.75 13.56 11.97
CA PRO A 181 -7.15 13.22 11.71
C PRO A 181 -7.26 13.09 10.20
N SER A 182 -7.59 11.86 9.73
CA SER A 182 -7.76 11.55 8.32
C SER A 182 -8.53 12.75 7.79
N ARG A 183 -7.88 13.67 7.04
CA ARG A 183 -8.49 14.96 6.70
C ARG A 183 -9.84 14.57 6.19
N GLY A 184 -10.88 14.88 6.96
CA GLY A 184 -12.11 14.14 6.85
C GLY A 184 -12.48 14.14 5.37
N MET A 185 -12.48 12.97 4.75
CA MET A 185 -13.69 12.64 4.03
C MET A 185 -14.72 12.73 5.14
N ALA A 186 -15.29 13.92 5.30
CA ALA A 186 -16.48 14.08 6.10
C ALA A 186 -17.35 12.91 5.69
N ARG A 187 -17.86 12.19 6.68
CA ARG A 187 -19.05 11.37 6.47
C ARG A 187 -20.19 12.34 6.12
N ASP A 188 -20.08 13.01 4.97
CA ASP A 188 -21.22 13.48 4.24
C ASP A 188 -21.84 12.19 3.73
N CYS A 189 -22.72 11.66 4.59
CA CYS A 189 -23.80 10.81 4.16
C CYS A 189 -24.31 11.33 2.81
N ASP A 190 -24.40 10.39 1.86
CA ASP A 190 -25.21 10.52 0.65
C ASP A 190 -24.70 11.35 -0.53
N VAL A 191 -23.51 11.94 -0.47
CA VAL A 191 -22.88 12.42 -1.71
C VAL A 191 -22.17 11.25 -2.36
N SER A 192 -22.83 10.62 -3.34
CA SER A 192 -22.15 9.72 -4.28
C SER A 192 -20.88 10.45 -4.70
N VAL A 193 -19.71 9.99 -4.25
CA VAL A 193 -18.44 10.57 -4.64
C VAL A 193 -18.34 10.30 -6.13
N ARG A 194 -18.80 11.24 -6.95
CA ARG A 194 -18.48 11.30 -8.36
C ARG A 194 -16.99 11.65 -8.38
N LEU A 195 -16.17 10.62 -8.23
CA LEU A 195 -14.73 10.72 -8.41
C LEU A 195 -14.54 11.34 -9.81
N PRO A 196 -13.86 12.50 -9.91
CA PRO A 196 -13.70 13.20 -11.18
C PRO A 196 -12.94 12.30 -12.15
N ASN A 197 -13.46 12.10 -13.37
CA ASN A 197 -12.81 11.44 -14.54
C ASN A 197 -11.59 10.55 -14.23
N PHE A 198 -11.72 9.61 -13.30
CA PHE A 198 -10.65 8.73 -12.87
C PHE A 198 -10.92 7.34 -13.45
N PHE A 199 -9.86 6.59 -13.73
CA PHE A 199 -10.03 5.20 -14.14
C PHE A 199 -10.74 4.41 -13.03
N PRO A 200 -11.59 3.42 -13.37
CA PRO A 200 -12.28 2.63 -12.36
C PRO A 200 -11.30 1.94 -11.39
N VAL A 201 -11.61 1.97 -10.10
CA VAL A 201 -10.90 1.22 -9.06
C VAL A 201 -11.69 -0.04 -8.78
N GLY A 202 -11.12 -1.18 -9.16
CA GLY A 202 -11.79 -2.46 -9.09
C GLY A 202 -11.17 -3.48 -8.18
N ILE A 203 -11.97 -4.51 -7.86
CA ILE A 203 -11.55 -5.72 -7.16
C ILE A 203 -11.73 -6.93 -8.08
N TYR A 204 -10.85 -7.92 -7.96
CA TYR A 204 -10.90 -9.17 -8.72
C TYR A 204 -11.55 -10.29 -7.90
N ALA A 205 -11.90 -11.39 -8.57
CA ALA A 205 -12.59 -12.54 -7.96
C ALA A 205 -13.98 -12.27 -7.37
N ALA A 206 -14.69 -11.24 -7.85
CA ALA A 206 -16.02 -10.90 -7.35
C ALA A 206 -17.11 -11.88 -7.84
N GLY A 207 -17.95 -12.36 -6.92
CA GLY A 207 -19.20 -13.03 -7.21
C GLY A 207 -20.37 -12.05 -7.31
N ALA A 208 -21.51 -12.51 -7.87
CA ALA A 208 -22.71 -11.69 -7.99
C ALA A 208 -23.29 -11.28 -6.63
N ASP A 209 -23.12 -12.12 -5.61
CA ASP A 209 -23.65 -11.92 -4.26
C ASP A 209 -22.81 -10.93 -3.43
N ASP A 210 -21.55 -10.70 -3.81
CA ASP A 210 -20.60 -9.81 -3.10
C ASP A 210 -20.72 -8.34 -3.51
N LEU A 211 -21.38 -8.06 -4.65
CA LEU A 211 -21.30 -6.75 -5.33
C LEU A 211 -21.82 -5.58 -4.48
N SER A 212 -22.83 -5.83 -3.64
CA SER A 212 -23.38 -4.80 -2.74
C SER A 212 -22.35 -4.36 -1.69
N GLU A 213 -21.63 -5.31 -1.11
CA GLU A 213 -20.58 -5.04 -0.12
C GLU A 213 -19.36 -4.39 -0.78
N ILE A 214 -18.95 -4.88 -1.95
CA ILE A 214 -17.86 -4.30 -2.75
C ILE A 214 -18.15 -2.83 -3.08
N ARG A 215 -19.37 -2.51 -3.51
CA ARG A 215 -19.77 -1.12 -3.76
C ARG A 215 -19.73 -0.28 -2.48
N ALA A 216 -20.23 -0.82 -1.37
CA ALA A 216 -20.20 -0.14 -0.07
C ALA A 216 -18.77 0.13 0.43
N ALA A 217 -17.81 -0.72 0.05
CA ALA A 217 -16.38 -0.53 0.34
C ALA A 217 -15.71 0.54 -0.55
N GLY A 218 -16.43 1.14 -1.52
CA GLY A 218 -15.96 2.24 -2.34
C GLY A 218 -15.36 1.84 -3.69
N PHE A 219 -15.39 0.55 -4.05
CA PHE A 219 -15.01 0.11 -5.39
C PHE A 219 -16.11 0.47 -6.40
N ASN A 220 -15.70 0.80 -7.63
CA ASN A 220 -16.61 1.10 -8.73
C ASN A 220 -16.39 0.21 -9.96
N ALA A 221 -15.51 -0.80 -9.86
CA ALA A 221 -15.34 -1.85 -10.86
C ALA A 221 -15.18 -3.23 -10.22
N VAL A 222 -15.50 -4.27 -10.97
CA VAL A 222 -15.31 -5.67 -10.57
C VAL A 222 -14.82 -6.52 -11.73
N GLN A 223 -14.04 -7.55 -11.41
CA GLN A 223 -13.67 -8.64 -12.30
C GLN A 223 -14.04 -9.96 -11.62
N SER A 224 -14.66 -10.88 -12.35
CA SER A 224 -15.01 -12.21 -11.86
C SER A 224 -14.03 -13.23 -12.46
N TYR A 225 -13.71 -14.32 -11.74
CA TYR A 225 -12.89 -15.41 -12.31
C TYR A 225 -13.71 -16.47 -13.03
N ASP A 226 -15.01 -16.57 -12.78
CA ASP A 226 -15.85 -17.60 -13.38
C ASP A 226 -16.28 -17.20 -14.80
N SER A 227 -15.77 -17.96 -15.78
CA SER A 227 -16.00 -17.76 -17.20
C SER A 227 -17.26 -18.44 -17.74
N LYS A 228 -18.11 -19.03 -16.88
CA LYS A 228 -19.38 -19.62 -17.31
C LYS A 228 -20.33 -18.52 -17.82
N PRO A 229 -20.97 -18.67 -19.00
CA PRO A 229 -21.83 -17.65 -19.57
C PRO A 229 -22.93 -17.15 -18.65
N ASP A 230 -23.61 -18.06 -17.93
CA ASP A 230 -24.70 -17.68 -17.02
C ASP A 230 -24.21 -16.89 -15.82
N ASN A 231 -23.01 -17.21 -15.31
CA ASN A 231 -22.40 -16.42 -14.26
C ASN A 231 -22.02 -15.03 -14.77
N ILE A 232 -21.42 -14.93 -15.96
CA ILE A 232 -21.08 -13.66 -16.58
C ILE A 232 -22.31 -12.77 -16.72
N ARG A 233 -23.43 -13.31 -17.22
CA ARG A 233 -24.71 -12.59 -17.35
C ARG A 233 -25.22 -12.11 -16.00
N ARG A 234 -25.18 -12.97 -14.98
CA ARG A 234 -25.65 -12.67 -13.63
C ARG A 234 -24.83 -11.53 -13.01
N VAL A 235 -23.51 -11.57 -13.12
CA VAL A 235 -22.60 -10.52 -12.61
C VAL A 235 -22.79 -9.24 -13.41
N ALA A 236 -22.87 -9.29 -14.75
CA ALA A 236 -23.12 -8.10 -15.58
C ALA A 236 -24.44 -7.41 -15.19
N ALA A 237 -25.53 -8.17 -15.06
CA ALA A 237 -26.83 -7.64 -14.66
C ALA A 237 -26.79 -7.03 -13.24
N ALA A 238 -26.10 -7.67 -12.30
CA ALA A 238 -25.97 -7.17 -10.94
C ALA A 238 -25.09 -5.90 -10.88
N SER A 239 -23.99 -5.86 -11.63
CA SER A 239 -23.13 -4.68 -11.80
C SER A 239 -23.90 -3.51 -12.38
N ALA A 240 -24.69 -3.72 -13.43
CA ALA A 240 -25.56 -2.71 -14.03
C ALA A 240 -26.55 -2.11 -13.00
N ARG A 241 -27.23 -2.96 -12.22
CA ARG A 241 -28.15 -2.52 -11.15
C ARG A 241 -27.45 -1.69 -10.08
N LEU A 242 -26.19 -2.01 -9.78
CA LEU A 242 -25.41 -1.36 -8.73
C LEU A 242 -24.54 -0.22 -9.25
N GLY A 243 -24.57 0.10 -10.55
CA GLY A 243 -23.71 1.12 -11.14
C GLY A 243 -22.21 0.80 -11.06
N LEU A 244 -21.87 -0.49 -10.97
CA LEU A 244 -20.49 -0.97 -11.02
C LEU A 244 -20.08 -1.20 -12.48
N LYS A 245 -18.82 -0.92 -12.77
CA LYS A 245 -18.17 -1.35 -14.00
C LYS A 245 -17.75 -2.82 -13.90
N TYR A 246 -17.80 -3.57 -14.98
CA TYR A 246 -17.54 -5.00 -15.00
C TYR A 246 -16.56 -5.37 -16.10
N LEU A 247 -15.56 -6.18 -15.72
CA LEU A 247 -14.59 -6.80 -16.60
C LEU A 247 -14.81 -8.32 -16.59
N PRO A 248 -15.63 -8.89 -17.49
CA PRO A 248 -15.89 -10.33 -17.55
C PRO A 248 -14.64 -11.12 -17.94
N ASN A 249 -14.44 -12.28 -17.29
CA ASN A 249 -13.40 -13.25 -17.67
C ASN A 249 -13.85 -14.11 -18.84
N PHE A 250 -13.24 -13.88 -19.99
CA PHE A 250 -13.55 -14.45 -21.29
C PHE A 250 -12.50 -15.49 -21.69
N ARG A 251 -12.54 -16.65 -21.04
CA ARG A 251 -11.69 -17.80 -21.41
C ARG A 251 -12.38 -18.61 -22.50
N GLY A 252 -12.32 -18.08 -23.72
CA GLY A 252 -12.97 -18.64 -24.91
C GLY A 252 -14.14 -17.79 -25.41
N ASP A 253 -14.74 -18.22 -26.52
CA ASP A 253 -15.90 -17.57 -27.13
C ASP A 253 -17.16 -18.44 -26.94
N PRO A 254 -17.87 -18.31 -25.81
CA PRO A 254 -19.21 -18.86 -25.72
C PRO A 254 -20.09 -18.09 -26.72
N ALA A 255 -20.52 -18.81 -27.77
CA ALA A 255 -21.17 -18.25 -28.96
C ALA A 255 -22.08 -17.04 -28.65
N ASN A 256 -21.67 -15.87 -29.16
CA ASN A 256 -22.38 -14.58 -29.10
C ASN A 256 -22.36 -13.81 -27.77
N LEU A 257 -21.68 -14.29 -26.73
CA LEU A 257 -21.70 -13.57 -25.44
C LEU A 257 -21.00 -12.19 -25.54
N SER A 258 -19.99 -12.06 -26.41
CA SER A 258 -19.35 -10.79 -26.75
C SER A 258 -20.36 -9.81 -27.35
N ARG A 259 -21.15 -10.25 -28.34
CA ARG A 259 -22.23 -9.46 -28.96
C ARG A 259 -23.33 -9.10 -27.98
N GLU A 260 -23.67 -10.03 -27.09
CA GLU A 260 -24.72 -9.84 -26.07
C GLU A 260 -24.35 -8.74 -25.07
N LEU A 261 -23.08 -8.69 -24.65
CA LEU A 261 -22.62 -7.84 -23.56
C LEU A 261 -21.88 -6.58 -24.01
N GLY A 262 -21.18 -6.62 -25.14
CA GLY A 262 -20.37 -5.49 -25.56
C GLY A 262 -21.21 -4.28 -25.95
N GLY A 263 -20.61 -3.09 -25.81
CA GLY A 263 -21.29 -1.81 -25.96
C GLY A 263 -22.18 -1.41 -24.78
N ARG A 264 -22.45 -2.32 -23.82
CA ARG A 264 -23.17 -1.96 -22.59
C ARG A 264 -22.32 -1.04 -21.72
N PRO A 265 -22.90 0.00 -21.11
CA PRO A 265 -22.15 1.03 -20.38
C PRO A 265 -21.43 0.50 -19.14
N GLU A 266 -21.88 -0.61 -18.55
CA GLU A 266 -21.22 -1.25 -17.41
C GLU A 266 -20.00 -2.08 -17.83
N ILE A 267 -19.88 -2.52 -19.09
CA ILE A 267 -18.78 -3.37 -19.53
C ILE A 267 -17.56 -2.53 -19.87
N LEU A 268 -16.42 -2.80 -19.22
CA LEU A 268 -15.16 -2.07 -19.45
C LEU A 268 -14.32 -2.62 -20.60
N GLY A 269 -14.52 -3.89 -20.92
CA GLY A 269 -13.61 -4.68 -21.74
C GLY A 269 -13.87 -6.16 -21.50
N PHE A 270 -13.05 -7.02 -22.10
CA PHE A 270 -13.08 -8.46 -21.89
C PHE A 270 -11.71 -8.93 -21.40
N TYR A 271 -11.66 -9.56 -20.23
CA TYR A 271 -10.43 -10.13 -19.70
C TYR A 271 -10.19 -11.50 -20.32
N ILE A 272 -9.16 -11.63 -21.17
CA ILE A 272 -8.90 -12.87 -21.91
C ILE A 272 -8.11 -13.86 -21.06
N GLU A 273 -6.90 -13.48 -20.64
CA GLU A 273 -6.02 -14.36 -19.85
C GLU A 273 -4.92 -13.56 -19.13
N ASP A 274 -4.50 -14.05 -17.96
CA ASP A 274 -3.27 -13.63 -17.28
C ASP A 274 -2.15 -14.62 -17.57
N GLU A 275 -0.93 -14.12 -17.75
CA GLU A 275 0.28 -14.96 -17.84
C GLU A 275 0.08 -16.21 -18.72
N PRO A 276 -0.34 -16.05 -19.99
CA PRO A 276 -0.76 -17.16 -20.84
C PRO A 276 0.33 -18.22 -21.03
N GLU A 277 1.61 -17.81 -21.01
CA GLU A 277 2.76 -18.71 -21.07
C GLU A 277 2.80 -19.66 -19.87
N GLY A 278 2.55 -19.13 -18.66
CA GLY A 278 2.51 -19.91 -17.42
C GLY A 278 1.32 -20.88 -17.37
N ARG A 279 0.29 -20.64 -18.19
CA ARG A 279 -0.93 -21.45 -18.27
C ARG A 279 -1.00 -22.33 -19.52
N SER A 280 0.08 -22.38 -20.30
CA SER A 280 0.16 -23.14 -21.54
C SER A 280 -0.98 -22.81 -22.52
N VAL A 281 -1.42 -21.55 -22.55
CA VAL A 281 -2.42 -21.07 -23.51
C VAL A 281 -1.69 -20.71 -24.81
N PRO A 282 -2.02 -21.37 -25.94
CA PRO A 282 -1.35 -21.08 -27.19
C PRO A 282 -1.63 -19.64 -27.68
N PRO A 283 -0.62 -18.88 -28.14
CA PRO A 283 -0.79 -17.49 -28.60
C PRO A 283 -1.86 -17.33 -29.68
N GLU A 284 -2.02 -18.31 -30.57
CA GLU A 284 -3.03 -18.32 -31.63
C GLU A 284 -4.46 -18.32 -31.10
N LYS A 285 -4.72 -18.95 -29.93
CA LYS A 285 -6.05 -18.92 -29.30
C LYS A 285 -6.38 -17.53 -28.77
N ILE A 286 -5.40 -16.87 -28.16
CA ILE A 286 -5.54 -15.50 -27.64
C ILE A 286 -5.78 -14.54 -28.79
N LYS A 287 -5.00 -14.69 -29.88
CA LYS A 287 -5.15 -13.89 -31.09
C LYS A 287 -6.53 -14.08 -31.72
N ALA A 288 -6.98 -15.32 -31.92
CA ALA A 288 -8.30 -15.60 -32.49
C ALA A 288 -9.43 -14.99 -31.66
N LEU A 289 -9.35 -15.08 -30.32
CA LEU A 289 -10.35 -14.46 -29.45
C LEU A 289 -10.33 -12.94 -29.53
N LYS A 290 -9.13 -12.34 -29.54
CA LYS A 290 -8.96 -10.89 -29.72
C LYS A 290 -9.52 -10.41 -31.05
N ASP A 291 -9.26 -11.14 -32.14
CA ASP A 291 -9.77 -10.83 -33.47
C ASP A 291 -11.30 -10.90 -33.50
N SER A 292 -11.91 -11.90 -32.85
CA SER A 292 -13.36 -12.02 -32.71
C SER A 292 -13.96 -10.86 -31.90
N LEU A 293 -13.35 -10.51 -30.76
CA LEU A 293 -13.81 -9.40 -29.92
C LEU A 293 -13.70 -8.05 -30.65
N ASN A 294 -12.62 -7.83 -31.40
CA ASN A 294 -12.45 -6.64 -32.23
C ASN A 294 -13.49 -6.54 -33.36
N GLN A 295 -13.93 -7.67 -33.92
CA GLN A 295 -14.99 -7.69 -34.94
C GLN A 295 -16.34 -7.31 -34.34
N ASP A 296 -16.65 -7.81 -33.14
CA ASP A 296 -17.92 -7.52 -32.48
C ASP A 296 -17.94 -6.09 -31.89
N HIS A 297 -16.82 -5.62 -31.32
CA HIS A 297 -16.71 -4.36 -30.59
C HIS A 297 -15.32 -3.71 -30.75
N PRO A 298 -15.04 -2.98 -31.84
CA PRO A 298 -13.71 -2.43 -32.15
C PRO A 298 -13.19 -1.34 -31.20
N GLY A 299 -13.99 -0.95 -30.19
CA GLY A 299 -13.63 0.09 -29.20
C GLY A 299 -13.73 -0.36 -27.74
N VAL A 300 -13.87 -1.68 -27.50
CA VAL A 300 -14.00 -2.30 -26.17
C VAL A 300 -12.82 -3.23 -25.91
#